data_AF-A0A964ERC6-F1
#
_entry.id   AF-A0A964ERC6-F1
#
_cell.length_a   1.000
_cell.length_b   1.000
_cell.length_c   1.000
_cell.angle_alpha   90.00
_cell.angle_beta   90.00
_cell.angle_gamma   90.00
#
_symmetry.space_group_name_H-M   'P 1'
#
loop_
_entity.id
_entity.type
_entity.pdbx_description
1 polymer ?
#
loop_
_entity_poly.entity_id
_entity_poly.type
_entity_poly.pdbx_seq_one_letter_code
_entity_poly.pdbx_strand_id
1 'polypeptide(L)'
;MGTWGRGLVALVLMLQAAACGSGSDTDTATGTDTATGTDTATDADTATGTDTATGTDTDTVTGTDTDADTGTGTDTAADTDTAPEVTEHPDCQGYSYTGTWLLPGPCEAGFDAALDAKARRYERVWRVFNAGGMGVNTDVSVDPTHTEDREAIAAWLTEDDGWDFEAFAGKSPRDVITSQHKTAGLYSGVGVAADAFRYGVLRDQGYPQAEVDKAREFLLAGIEGFHRAATLPGKPGVIARGYIRTDLPGAEQPTVVPLFNEQGQPLPLEKSNGTWREDFSGQYPNYVWEDSISRDQMLGWVTAAASAWEVIRDDPSFSPDVKAQLRADSLAIGRELMVVRESGYDLEIPDADGRTTLHGWINEHNLDGKIYLEDIENGFHAAMALGFVAAWVYVTEDPEMTAWLHDELIAKRRLHELARDSLFLVWVGKVSNYSNYNMAFGSLWLAQRYLDDPEVLEVLKAATGPSLYAIPGEPNQPEVLGQSYFDFIYAAGEAGQNPWGPLRSAVDEAAMARGVKTLQDFPEPPYWDFAVQNCPEAVCDCDHTAVESSQCVATDGTALTVLGCVGRNCDLITEEPIPMKIRPTSNYHWRSNPFKPNGDGNGSTLLPGVDFRIAYWTARWTRRSL
;
A
#
# COMPACT_ATOMS: atom_id res chain seq x y z
N MET A 1 22.33 20.35 15.67
CA MET A 1 21.52 19.70 16.72
C MET A 1 22.29 19.67 18.04
N GLY A 2 21.87 20.47 19.01
CA GLY A 2 22.54 20.63 20.30
C GLY A 2 22.36 19.44 21.24
N THR A 3 23.17 19.40 22.30
CA THR A 3 23.22 18.38 23.37
C THR A 3 21.87 17.99 23.99
N TRP A 4 20.82 18.79 23.82
CA TRP A 4 19.45 18.49 24.26
C TRP A 4 18.76 17.40 23.44
N GLY A 5 19.01 17.30 22.13
CA GLY A 5 18.39 16.28 21.27
C GLY A 5 18.83 14.85 21.61
N ARG A 6 20.09 14.68 22.06
CA ARG A 6 20.61 13.36 22.46
C ARG A 6 19.98 12.82 23.74
N GLY A 7 19.56 13.71 24.66
CA GLY A 7 18.87 13.31 25.90
C GLY A 7 17.45 12.81 25.65
N LEU A 8 16.73 13.47 24.73
CA LEU A 8 15.38 13.07 24.34
C LEU A 8 15.39 11.74 23.55
N VAL A 9 16.34 11.57 22.63
CA VAL A 9 16.52 10.30 21.88
C VAL A 9 16.83 9.14 22.84
N ALA A 10 17.66 9.36 23.88
CA ALA A 10 17.92 8.34 24.88
C ALA A 10 16.67 7.98 25.71
N LEU A 11 15.81 8.95 26.03
CA LEU A 11 14.54 8.72 26.72
C LEU A 11 13.53 7.98 25.83
N VAL A 12 13.43 8.34 24.55
CA VAL A 12 12.57 7.67 23.55
C VAL A 12 13.05 6.24 23.31
N LEU A 13 14.35 6.00 23.19
CA LEU A 13 14.92 4.65 23.07
C LEU A 13 14.67 3.82 24.34
N MET A 14 14.75 4.40 25.54
CA MET A 14 14.40 3.71 26.78
C MET A 14 12.91 3.40 26.87
N LEU A 15 12.03 4.31 26.43
CA LEU A 15 10.58 4.10 26.42
C LEU A 15 10.15 3.08 25.36
N GLN A 16 10.78 3.05 24.19
CA GLN A 16 10.55 2.02 23.18
C GLN A 16 11.09 0.66 23.63
N ALA A 17 12.27 0.60 24.23
CA ALA A 17 12.81 -0.65 24.80
C ALA A 17 11.94 -1.18 25.97
N ALA A 18 11.39 -0.29 26.80
CA ALA A 18 10.48 -0.66 27.89
C ALA A 18 9.08 -1.04 27.39
N ALA A 19 8.60 -0.45 26.29
CA ALA A 19 7.33 -0.81 25.65
C ALA A 19 7.40 -2.14 24.88
N CYS A 20 8.60 -2.59 24.50
CA CYS A 20 8.85 -3.91 23.91
C CYS A 20 9.11 -5.02 24.96
N GLY A 21 8.88 -4.73 26.25
CA GLY A 21 8.97 -5.74 27.31
C GLY A 21 7.81 -6.74 27.24
N SER A 22 8.11 -7.96 26.78
CA SER A 22 7.35 -9.22 26.94
C SER A 22 6.11 -9.51 26.09
N GLY A 23 5.79 -8.71 25.08
CA GLY A 23 4.91 -9.15 23.99
C GLY A 23 5.73 -9.89 22.94
N SER A 24 5.62 -11.21 22.86
CA SER A 24 6.21 -12.00 21.77
C SER A 24 5.42 -11.77 20.48
N ASP A 25 5.57 -10.59 19.87
CA ASP A 25 5.05 -10.30 18.54
C ASP A 25 6.03 -10.86 17.50
N THR A 26 5.97 -12.18 17.36
CA THR A 26 6.35 -12.83 16.11
C THR A 26 5.22 -12.51 15.13
N ASP A 27 5.40 -11.49 14.27
CA ASP A 27 4.60 -11.29 13.07
C ASP A 27 4.94 -12.40 12.06
N THR A 28 4.60 -13.64 12.43
CA THR A 28 4.42 -14.76 11.52
C THR A 28 2.94 -15.12 11.65
N ALA A 29 2.10 -14.51 10.81
CA ALA A 29 0.72 -14.93 10.65
C ALA A 29 0.68 -16.29 9.92
N THR A 30 1.14 -17.36 10.59
CA THR A 30 0.86 -18.76 10.25
C THR A 30 0.77 -19.57 11.54
N GLY A 31 -0.18 -19.21 12.40
CA GLY A 31 -0.59 -20.05 13.52
C GLY A 31 -1.74 -20.97 13.10
N THR A 32 -1.46 -22.23 12.80
CA THR A 32 -2.50 -23.26 12.62
C THR A 32 -2.90 -23.81 13.99
N ASP A 33 -3.97 -23.29 14.57
CA ASP A 33 -4.55 -23.86 15.79
C ASP A 33 -5.33 -25.14 15.47
N THR A 34 -4.82 -26.28 15.94
CA THR A 34 -5.52 -27.58 15.86
C THR A 34 -6.54 -27.67 16.99
N ALA A 35 -7.80 -27.36 16.72
CA ALA A 35 -8.90 -27.60 17.64
C ALA A 35 -9.47 -29.02 17.45
N THR A 36 -9.30 -29.88 18.46
CA THR A 36 -10.04 -31.15 18.59
C THR A 36 -11.22 -30.92 19.54
N GLY A 37 -12.45 -30.96 19.04
CA GLY A 37 -13.65 -30.74 19.87
C GLY A 37 -14.92 -31.28 19.20
N THR A 38 -15.69 -32.05 19.96
CA THR A 38 -16.77 -32.93 19.52
C THR A 38 -18.12 -32.21 19.43
N ASP A 39 -18.88 -32.52 18.38
CA ASP A 39 -20.24 -32.05 18.10
C ASP A 39 -21.23 -32.22 19.27
N THR A 40 -22.15 -31.25 19.42
CA THR A 40 -23.51 -31.51 19.90
C THR A 40 -24.47 -30.58 19.18
N ALA A 41 -25.24 -31.16 18.24
CA ALA A 41 -26.34 -30.51 17.54
C ALA A 41 -27.53 -30.24 18.48
N THR A 42 -28.28 -29.17 18.21
CA THR A 42 -29.70 -29.09 18.58
C THR A 42 -30.45 -28.25 17.54
N ASP A 43 -31.43 -28.89 16.90
CA ASP A 43 -32.39 -28.34 15.95
C ASP A 43 -33.35 -27.32 16.60
N ALA A 44 -33.85 -26.36 15.80
CA ALA A 44 -35.27 -25.93 15.81
C ALA A 44 -35.63 -24.93 14.68
N ASP A 45 -36.39 -25.44 13.71
CA ASP A 45 -37.55 -24.88 12.99
C ASP A 45 -37.66 -23.41 12.47
N THR A 46 -37.79 -23.34 11.13
CA THR A 46 -38.93 -22.85 10.32
C THR A 46 -39.57 -21.47 10.60
N ALA A 47 -39.44 -20.55 9.63
CA ALA A 47 -40.54 -19.67 9.20
C ALA A 47 -40.37 -19.18 7.74
N THR A 48 -41.38 -19.48 6.93
CA THR A 48 -41.63 -19.03 5.56
C THR A 48 -42.20 -17.62 5.55
N GLY A 49 -41.70 -16.75 4.65
CA GLY A 49 -42.29 -15.44 4.37
C GLY A 49 -42.03 -15.03 2.92
N THR A 50 -43.08 -15.08 2.10
CA THR A 50 -43.11 -14.61 0.72
C THR A 50 -43.81 -13.26 0.72
N ASP A 51 -43.20 -12.22 0.15
CA ASP A 51 -43.94 -11.06 -0.32
C ASP A 51 -43.40 -10.57 -1.67
N THR A 52 -44.31 -10.51 -2.62
CA THR A 52 -44.17 -9.97 -3.97
C THR A 52 -44.82 -8.60 -3.97
N ALA A 53 -44.10 -7.55 -4.38
CA ALA A 53 -44.72 -6.29 -4.77
C ALA A 53 -44.01 -5.71 -6.00
N THR A 54 -44.68 -5.88 -7.14
CA THR A 54 -44.53 -5.11 -8.37
C THR A 54 -44.90 -3.64 -8.15
N GLY A 55 -44.04 -2.73 -8.60
CA GLY A 55 -44.34 -1.31 -8.76
C GLY A 55 -43.56 -0.75 -9.94
N THR A 56 -44.26 -0.51 -11.03
CA THR A 56 -43.79 0.20 -12.22
C THR A 56 -44.18 1.66 -12.05
N ASP A 57 -43.26 2.61 -12.25
CA ASP A 57 -43.66 3.91 -12.75
C ASP A 57 -42.59 4.48 -13.69
N THR A 58 -43.11 4.94 -14.83
CA THR A 58 -42.43 5.55 -15.95
C THR A 58 -42.59 7.05 -15.78
N ASP A 59 -41.52 7.84 -15.88
CA ASP A 59 -41.70 9.23 -16.27
C ASP A 59 -40.61 9.67 -17.26
N THR A 60 -41.15 10.24 -18.33
CA THR A 60 -40.47 10.74 -19.52
C THR A 60 -40.28 12.23 -19.33
N VAL A 61 -39.05 12.74 -19.44
CA VAL A 61 -38.85 14.17 -19.74
C VAL A 61 -37.85 14.31 -20.88
N THR A 62 -38.39 14.64 -22.04
CA THR A 62 -37.71 15.22 -23.19
C THR A 62 -37.36 16.68 -22.89
N GLY A 63 -36.07 17.01 -22.97
CA GLY A 63 -35.56 18.37 -22.97
C GLY A 63 -34.40 18.47 -23.94
N THR A 64 -34.70 18.95 -25.15
CA THR A 64 -33.76 19.29 -26.22
C THR A 64 -33.42 20.76 -26.03
N ASP A 65 -32.14 21.12 -25.94
CA ASP A 65 -31.68 22.45 -26.36
C ASP A 65 -30.25 22.35 -26.91
N THR A 66 -30.21 22.57 -28.22
CA THR A 66 -29.07 22.93 -29.05
C THR A 66 -28.62 24.34 -28.72
N ASP A 67 -27.32 24.54 -28.48
CA ASP A 67 -26.64 25.76 -28.90
C ASP A 67 -25.25 25.42 -29.42
N ALA A 68 -25.09 25.68 -30.72
CA ALA A 68 -23.83 25.66 -31.43
C ALA A 68 -23.24 27.06 -31.35
N ASP A 69 -22.03 27.19 -30.79
CA ASP A 69 -21.24 28.41 -30.96
C ASP A 69 -19.96 28.11 -31.73
N THR A 70 -19.94 28.66 -32.95
CA THR A 70 -18.83 28.64 -33.90
C THR A 70 -17.93 29.84 -33.64
N GLY A 71 -16.86 29.65 -32.88
CA GLY A 71 -15.79 30.63 -32.71
C GLY A 71 -14.52 30.21 -33.47
N THR A 72 -14.37 30.69 -34.71
CA THR A 72 -13.10 30.62 -35.46
C THR A 72 -12.15 31.71 -34.97
N GLY A 73 -11.12 31.34 -34.22
CA GLY A 73 -9.99 32.19 -33.86
C GLY A 73 -8.68 31.53 -34.29
N THR A 74 -8.11 32.00 -35.40
CA THR A 74 -6.74 31.71 -35.82
C THR A 74 -5.77 32.60 -35.04
N ASP A 75 -4.98 32.01 -34.14
CA ASP A 75 -3.73 32.61 -33.68
C ASP A 75 -2.54 31.75 -34.10
N THR A 76 -1.68 32.39 -34.90
CA THR A 76 -0.42 31.85 -35.41
C THR A 76 0.67 32.24 -34.40
N ALA A 77 1.11 31.29 -33.59
CA ALA A 77 2.38 31.39 -32.87
C ALA A 77 3.26 30.21 -33.32
N ALA A 78 4.27 30.54 -34.13
CA ALA A 78 5.33 29.60 -34.49
C ALA A 78 6.30 29.55 -33.31
N ASP A 79 6.18 28.52 -32.47
CA ASP A 79 7.21 28.10 -31.54
C ASP A 79 7.89 26.87 -32.14
N THR A 80 9.06 27.09 -32.75
CA THR A 80 9.93 26.00 -33.22
C THR A 80 10.74 25.49 -32.04
N ASP A 81 10.08 24.75 -31.15
CA ASP A 81 10.76 23.82 -30.27
C ASP A 81 10.97 22.53 -31.06
N THR A 82 12.23 22.23 -31.38
CA THR A 82 12.55 21.04 -32.16
C THR A 82 12.56 19.88 -31.18
N ALA A 83 11.35 19.37 -30.88
CA ALA A 83 11.19 18.14 -30.14
C ALA A 83 12.09 17.06 -30.78
N PRO A 84 12.83 16.27 -29.98
CA PRO A 84 13.62 15.19 -30.52
C PRO A 84 12.71 14.30 -31.38
N GLU A 85 13.16 14.03 -32.61
CA GLU A 85 12.46 13.20 -33.58
C GLU A 85 12.17 11.85 -32.91
N VAL A 86 10.89 11.60 -32.61
CA VAL A 86 10.40 10.31 -32.12
C VAL A 86 10.68 9.32 -33.23
N THR A 87 11.82 8.64 -33.18
CA THR A 87 12.09 7.52 -34.06
C THR A 87 11.01 6.48 -33.81
N GLU A 88 10.07 6.35 -34.75
CA GLU A 88 9.08 5.27 -34.74
C GLU A 88 9.82 3.95 -34.54
N HIS A 89 9.67 3.34 -33.36
CA HIS A 89 10.23 2.02 -33.12
C HIS A 89 9.46 1.07 -34.06
N PRO A 90 10.12 0.29 -34.93
CA PRO A 90 9.44 -0.53 -35.94
C PRO A 90 8.48 -1.58 -35.34
N ASP A 91 8.58 -1.82 -34.03
CA ASP A 91 7.73 -2.72 -33.25
C ASP A 91 6.54 -2.03 -32.56
N CYS A 92 6.32 -0.72 -32.76
CA CYS A 92 5.18 0.05 -32.22
C CYS A 92 3.83 -0.26 -32.89
N GLN A 93 3.72 -1.36 -33.64
CA GLN A 93 2.51 -1.68 -34.40
C GLN A 93 1.34 -1.92 -33.44
N GLY A 94 0.46 -0.92 -33.32
CA GLY A 94 -0.76 -0.98 -32.51
C GLY A 94 -0.75 -0.09 -31.26
N TYR A 95 0.38 0.53 -30.90
CA TYR A 95 0.45 1.53 -29.83
C TYR A 95 0.42 2.94 -30.41
N SER A 96 -0.28 3.87 -29.75
CA SER A 96 -0.33 5.27 -30.15
C SER A 96 -0.32 6.14 -28.90
N TYR A 97 0.84 6.67 -28.54
CA TYR A 97 0.98 7.62 -27.44
C TYR A 97 2.19 8.53 -27.64
N THR A 98 2.15 9.71 -27.02
CA THR A 98 3.24 10.69 -27.03
C THR A 98 3.66 10.98 -25.59
N GLY A 99 4.96 10.97 -25.33
CA GLY A 99 5.53 11.26 -24.01
C GLY A 99 6.67 10.31 -23.69
N THR A 100 7.28 10.54 -22.53
CA THR A 100 8.23 9.62 -21.91
C THR A 100 7.83 9.39 -20.46
N TRP A 101 8.18 8.23 -19.90
CA TRP A 101 7.83 7.85 -18.53
C TRP A 101 9.07 7.46 -17.72
N LEU A 102 8.94 7.40 -16.39
CA LEU A 102 10.07 6.99 -15.53
C LEU A 102 10.57 5.59 -15.93
N LEU A 103 9.64 4.66 -16.11
CA LEU A 103 9.92 3.40 -16.81
C LEU A 103 9.44 3.52 -18.26
N PRO A 104 10.32 3.32 -19.26
CA PRO A 104 9.93 3.34 -20.66
C PRO A 104 8.85 2.29 -20.96
N GLY A 105 7.82 2.67 -21.73
CA GLY A 105 6.84 1.75 -22.31
C GLY A 105 7.29 1.17 -23.67
N PRO A 106 6.48 0.31 -24.30
CA PRO A 106 6.84 -0.44 -25.52
C PRO A 106 7.33 0.40 -26.71
N CYS A 107 6.95 1.68 -26.76
CA CYS A 107 7.33 2.60 -27.83
C CYS A 107 8.46 3.56 -27.47
N GLU A 108 9.09 3.37 -26.32
CA GLU A 108 10.17 4.23 -25.84
C GLU A 108 11.52 3.51 -25.86
N ALA A 109 12.59 4.29 -26.06
CA ALA A 109 13.94 3.77 -25.93
C ALA A 109 14.21 3.30 -24.49
N GLY A 110 14.82 2.12 -24.35
CA GLY A 110 15.11 1.53 -23.04
C GLY A 110 13.97 0.68 -22.46
N PHE A 111 12.92 0.38 -23.24
CA PHE A 111 11.89 -0.59 -22.85
C PHE A 111 12.49 -1.94 -22.48
N ASP A 112 12.20 -2.40 -21.27
CA ASP A 112 12.60 -3.72 -20.77
C ASP A 112 11.44 -4.70 -20.95
N ALA A 113 11.41 -5.38 -22.09
CA ALA A 113 10.37 -6.36 -22.43
C ALA A 113 10.35 -7.55 -21.47
N ALA A 114 11.48 -7.93 -20.88
CA ALA A 114 11.54 -9.03 -19.91
C ALA A 114 10.87 -8.62 -18.59
N LEU A 115 11.10 -7.38 -18.14
CA LEU A 115 10.45 -6.81 -16.97
C LEU A 115 8.95 -6.59 -17.19
N ASP A 116 8.52 -6.14 -18.38
CA ASP A 116 7.09 -6.03 -18.73
C ASP A 116 6.40 -7.40 -18.73
N ALA A 117 7.03 -8.43 -19.31
CA ALA A 117 6.51 -9.80 -19.26
C ALA A 117 6.41 -10.34 -17.82
N LYS A 118 7.38 -10.03 -16.97
CA LYS A 118 7.34 -10.34 -15.53
C LYS A 118 6.18 -9.65 -14.82
N ALA A 119 5.98 -8.36 -15.10
CA ALA A 119 4.84 -7.61 -14.57
C ALA A 119 3.52 -8.26 -14.98
N ARG A 120 3.35 -8.63 -16.27
CA ARG A 120 2.16 -9.34 -16.76
C ARG A 120 1.90 -10.64 -15.99
N ARG A 121 2.93 -11.44 -15.69
CA ARG A 121 2.77 -12.66 -14.88
C ARG A 121 2.36 -12.36 -13.44
N TYR A 122 2.91 -11.31 -12.81
CA TYR A 122 2.47 -10.85 -11.50
C TYR A 122 1.00 -10.41 -11.50
N GLU A 123 0.56 -9.65 -12.50
CA GLU A 123 -0.85 -9.24 -12.64
C GLU A 123 -1.79 -10.44 -12.76
N ARG A 124 -1.38 -11.48 -13.49
CA ARG A 124 -2.13 -12.72 -13.67
C ARG A 124 -2.26 -13.50 -12.37
N VAL A 125 -1.15 -13.72 -11.66
CA VAL A 125 -1.15 -14.37 -10.33
C VAL A 125 -2.06 -13.60 -9.37
N TRP A 126 -1.83 -12.29 -9.28
CA TRP A 126 -2.55 -11.44 -8.37
C TRP A 126 -4.05 -11.47 -8.64
N ARG A 127 -4.48 -11.25 -9.88
CA ARG A 127 -5.92 -11.17 -10.19
C ARG A 127 -6.61 -12.49 -9.96
N VAL A 128 -6.02 -13.58 -10.47
CA VAL A 128 -6.68 -14.89 -10.50
C VAL A 128 -6.74 -15.52 -9.12
N PHE A 129 -5.66 -15.41 -8.34
CA PHE A 129 -5.56 -16.08 -7.04
C PHE A 129 -5.70 -15.11 -5.87
N ASN A 130 -4.84 -14.08 -5.80
CA ASN A 130 -4.76 -13.18 -4.63
C ASN A 130 -5.91 -12.17 -4.51
N ALA A 131 -6.62 -11.85 -5.59
CA ALA A 131 -7.75 -10.93 -5.59
C ALA A 131 -9.05 -11.57 -6.07
N GLY A 132 -9.01 -12.77 -6.64
CA GLY A 132 -10.19 -13.43 -7.22
C GLY A 132 -11.29 -13.74 -6.21
N GLY A 133 -10.95 -13.90 -4.94
CA GLY A 133 -11.90 -14.08 -3.83
C GLY A 133 -12.52 -12.77 -3.35
N MET A 134 -11.69 -11.78 -3.03
CA MET A 134 -12.11 -10.58 -2.28
C MET A 134 -12.21 -9.29 -3.12
N GLY A 135 -11.76 -9.31 -4.37
CA GLY A 135 -11.67 -8.14 -5.25
C GLY A 135 -10.43 -7.27 -5.01
N VAL A 136 -9.70 -7.51 -3.91
CA VAL A 136 -8.49 -6.82 -3.49
C VAL A 136 -7.47 -7.82 -2.99
N ASN A 137 -6.24 -7.35 -2.82
CA ASN A 137 -5.10 -8.17 -2.42
C ASN A 137 -5.32 -8.96 -1.13
N THR A 138 -5.04 -10.27 -1.19
CA THR A 138 -4.79 -11.14 -0.04
C THR A 138 -3.69 -12.13 -0.33
N ASP A 139 -3.05 -12.61 0.73
CA ASP A 139 -2.28 -13.84 0.65
C ASP A 139 -3.25 -15.02 0.49
N VAL A 140 -2.84 -16.04 -0.24
CA VAL A 140 -3.58 -17.32 -0.37
C VAL A 140 -2.60 -18.47 -0.20
N SER A 141 -3.06 -19.58 0.34
CA SER A 141 -2.23 -20.78 0.48
C SER A 141 -2.65 -21.88 -0.49
N VAL A 142 -1.66 -22.63 -0.96
CA VAL A 142 -1.81 -23.89 -1.68
C VAL A 142 -0.93 -24.91 -0.97
N ASP A 143 -1.55 -25.98 -0.46
CA ASP A 143 -0.85 -27.01 0.31
C ASP A 143 0.37 -27.52 -0.47
N PRO A 144 1.59 -27.55 0.10
CA PRO A 144 2.79 -28.04 -0.59
C PRO A 144 2.68 -29.48 -1.10
N THR A 145 1.77 -30.28 -0.54
CA THR A 145 1.49 -31.65 -0.99
C THR A 145 0.62 -31.70 -2.25
N HIS A 146 -0.06 -30.61 -2.62
CA HIS A 146 -0.84 -30.48 -3.86
C HIS A 146 0.09 -30.11 -5.04
N THR A 147 1.04 -30.99 -5.36
CA THR A 147 2.09 -30.70 -6.35
C THR A 147 1.53 -30.43 -7.75
N GLU A 148 0.49 -31.16 -8.16
CA GLU A 148 -0.16 -30.96 -9.48
C GLU A 148 -0.78 -29.56 -9.62
N ASP A 149 -1.41 -29.04 -8.55
CA ASP A 149 -2.04 -27.72 -8.58
C ASP A 149 -0.98 -26.61 -8.68
N ARG A 150 0.13 -26.77 -7.95
CA ARG A 150 1.26 -25.82 -7.98
C ARG A 150 2.00 -25.84 -9.30
N GLU A 151 2.19 -27.03 -9.89
CA GLU A 151 2.75 -27.19 -11.23
C GLU A 151 1.83 -26.58 -12.29
N ALA A 152 0.51 -26.75 -12.17
CA ALA A 152 -0.45 -26.11 -13.07
C ALA A 152 -0.39 -24.59 -13.01
N ILE A 153 -0.28 -24.00 -11.81
CA ILE A 153 -0.10 -22.54 -11.64
C ILE A 153 1.19 -22.09 -12.32
N ALA A 154 2.31 -22.77 -12.08
CA ALA A 154 3.59 -22.42 -12.68
C ALA A 154 3.55 -22.54 -14.21
N ALA A 155 3.04 -23.65 -14.74
CA ALA A 155 2.91 -23.89 -16.17
C ALA A 155 2.01 -22.85 -16.85
N TRP A 156 0.87 -22.51 -16.25
CA TRP A 156 -0.02 -21.47 -16.77
C TRP A 156 0.69 -20.13 -16.92
N LEU A 157 1.55 -19.77 -15.97
CA LEU A 157 2.27 -18.49 -16.01
C LEU A 157 3.40 -18.46 -17.05
N THR A 158 3.98 -19.61 -17.40
CA THR A 158 5.12 -19.72 -18.32
C THR A 158 4.74 -20.14 -19.74
N GLU A 159 3.65 -20.89 -19.91
CA GLU A 159 3.26 -21.52 -21.18
C GLU A 159 2.03 -20.86 -21.84
N ASP A 160 1.25 -20.10 -21.07
CA ASP A 160 0.06 -19.39 -21.53
C ASP A 160 0.18 -17.90 -21.19
N ASP A 161 -0.40 -17.02 -22.01
CA ASP A 161 -0.42 -15.55 -21.81
C ASP A 161 -1.83 -15.00 -21.52
N GLY A 162 -2.82 -15.89 -21.42
CA GLY A 162 -4.22 -15.62 -21.17
C GLY A 162 -4.56 -15.49 -19.68
N TRP A 163 -5.82 -15.14 -19.42
CA TRP A 163 -6.33 -14.85 -18.07
C TRP A 163 -7.15 -16.00 -17.47
N ASP A 164 -7.44 -17.03 -18.26
CA ASP A 164 -8.35 -18.12 -17.90
C ASP A 164 -7.58 -19.36 -17.43
N PHE A 165 -7.23 -19.38 -16.14
CA PHE A 165 -6.58 -20.54 -15.52
C PHE A 165 -7.45 -21.80 -15.59
N GLU A 166 -8.77 -21.66 -15.50
CA GLU A 166 -9.67 -22.82 -15.52
C GLU A 166 -9.69 -23.50 -16.89
N ALA A 167 -9.72 -22.72 -17.97
CA ALA A 167 -9.58 -23.25 -19.32
C ALA A 167 -8.21 -23.92 -19.55
N PHE A 168 -7.14 -23.42 -18.92
CA PHE A 168 -5.80 -24.00 -19.03
C PHE A 168 -5.65 -25.29 -18.22
N ALA A 169 -6.00 -25.26 -16.93
CA ALA A 169 -5.71 -26.31 -15.96
C ALA A 169 -6.86 -27.33 -15.80
N GLY A 170 -8.07 -27.02 -16.30
CA GLY A 170 -9.26 -27.84 -16.10
C GLY A 170 -9.77 -27.85 -14.65
N LYS A 171 -9.34 -26.89 -13.81
CA LYS A 171 -9.74 -26.70 -12.41
C LYS A 171 -9.96 -25.22 -12.14
N SER A 172 -10.95 -24.88 -11.32
CA SER A 172 -11.15 -23.47 -10.98
C SER A 172 -10.01 -22.96 -10.08
N PRO A 173 -9.67 -21.66 -10.12
CA PRO A 173 -8.70 -21.07 -9.19
C PRO A 173 -9.05 -21.27 -7.72
N ARG A 174 -10.35 -21.45 -7.39
CA ARG A 174 -10.80 -21.67 -6.01
C ARG A 174 -10.54 -23.09 -5.52
N ASP A 175 -10.53 -24.07 -6.44
CA ASP A 175 -10.30 -25.47 -6.07
C ASP A 175 -8.84 -25.76 -5.73
N VAL A 176 -7.91 -24.93 -6.22
CA VAL A 176 -6.47 -25.06 -5.93
C VAL A 176 -6.07 -24.35 -4.64
N ILE A 177 -6.87 -23.38 -4.17
CA ILE A 177 -6.58 -22.61 -2.95
C ILE A 177 -7.04 -23.40 -1.73
N THR A 178 -6.14 -23.66 -0.78
CA THR A 178 -6.43 -24.38 0.46
C THR A 178 -6.70 -23.45 1.63
N SER A 179 -6.22 -22.20 1.59
CA SER A 179 -6.54 -21.17 2.58
C SER A 179 -6.62 -19.78 1.95
N GLN A 180 -7.53 -18.94 2.46
CA GLN A 180 -7.64 -17.52 2.13
C GLN A 180 -7.38 -16.71 3.39
N HIS A 181 -6.39 -15.81 3.32
CA HIS A 181 -6.04 -14.92 4.42
C HIS A 181 -6.90 -13.64 4.38
N LYS A 182 -6.67 -12.74 5.34
CA LYS A 182 -7.34 -11.44 5.35
C LYS A 182 -6.78 -10.44 4.35
N THR A 183 -7.69 -9.59 3.88
CA THR A 183 -7.36 -8.28 3.34
C THR A 183 -6.86 -7.40 4.49
N ALA A 184 -5.79 -6.63 4.32
CA ALA A 184 -5.40 -5.58 5.26
C ALA A 184 -5.03 -4.31 4.50
N GLY A 185 -5.41 -3.16 5.04
CA GLY A 185 -5.37 -1.89 4.30
C GLY A 185 -4.02 -1.55 3.70
N LEU A 186 -2.92 -1.92 4.37
CA LEU A 186 -1.56 -1.60 3.98
C LEU A 186 -1.23 -2.13 2.57
N TYR A 187 -1.40 -3.43 2.34
CA TYR A 187 -1.09 -4.03 1.05
C TYR A 187 -2.30 -4.04 0.10
N SER A 188 -3.51 -4.12 0.62
CA SER A 188 -4.71 -4.15 -0.23
C SER A 188 -4.94 -2.82 -0.90
N GLY A 189 -4.81 -1.71 -0.18
CA GLY A 189 -4.93 -0.39 -0.77
C GLY A 189 -3.81 -0.06 -1.76
N VAL A 190 -2.57 -0.47 -1.47
CA VAL A 190 -1.44 -0.35 -2.42
C VAL A 190 -1.66 -1.20 -3.68
N GLY A 191 -2.29 -2.37 -3.55
CA GLY A 191 -2.71 -3.18 -4.69
C GLY A 191 -3.74 -2.47 -5.58
N VAL A 192 -4.72 -1.77 -4.98
CA VAL A 192 -5.69 -0.95 -5.73
C VAL A 192 -5.00 0.23 -6.43
N ALA A 193 -4.02 0.87 -5.79
CA ALA A 193 -3.22 1.90 -6.44
C ALA A 193 -2.43 1.35 -7.65
N ALA A 194 -1.90 0.13 -7.54
CA ALA A 194 -1.26 -0.54 -8.67
C ALA A 194 -2.25 -0.79 -9.83
N ASP A 195 -3.48 -1.23 -9.54
CA ASP A 195 -4.54 -1.38 -10.56
C ASP A 195 -4.91 -0.05 -11.22
N ALA A 196 -4.97 1.02 -10.43
CA ALA A 196 -5.27 2.36 -10.93
C ALA A 196 -4.22 2.80 -11.94
N PHE A 197 -2.95 2.75 -11.56
CA PHE A 197 -1.86 3.14 -12.44
C PHE A 197 -1.70 2.19 -13.62
N ARG A 198 -1.92 0.88 -13.45
CA ARG A 198 -1.98 -0.06 -14.57
C ARG A 198 -3.05 0.36 -15.57
N TYR A 199 -4.28 0.57 -15.12
CA TYR A 199 -5.37 1.00 -16.00
C TYR A 199 -5.02 2.30 -16.74
N GLY A 200 -4.52 3.30 -16.02
CA GLY A 200 -4.09 4.58 -16.60
C GLY A 200 -3.00 4.39 -17.67
N VAL A 201 -1.97 3.59 -17.38
CA VAL A 201 -0.89 3.28 -18.32
C VAL A 201 -1.43 2.59 -19.57
N LEU A 202 -2.22 1.53 -19.42
CA LEU A 202 -2.73 0.80 -20.58
C LEU A 202 -3.64 1.67 -21.45
N ARG A 203 -4.50 2.49 -20.82
CA ARG A 203 -5.38 3.44 -21.51
C ARG A 203 -4.58 4.50 -22.27
N ASP A 204 -3.66 5.18 -21.59
CA ASP A 204 -2.94 6.34 -22.13
C ASP A 204 -1.84 5.95 -23.11
N GLN A 205 -1.28 4.74 -22.98
CA GLN A 205 -0.25 4.21 -23.88
C GLN A 205 -0.84 3.37 -25.03
N GLY A 206 -2.15 3.45 -25.26
CA GLY A 206 -2.80 2.87 -26.44
C GLY A 206 -2.70 1.34 -26.53
N TYR A 207 -2.75 0.63 -25.39
CA TYR A 207 -2.83 -0.83 -25.40
C TYR A 207 -4.16 -1.32 -26.02
N PRO A 208 -4.25 -2.60 -26.44
CA PRO A 208 -5.48 -3.15 -26.98
C PRO A 208 -6.69 -2.93 -26.06
N GLN A 209 -7.82 -2.48 -26.61
CA GLN A 209 -9.01 -2.10 -25.83
C GLN A 209 -9.48 -3.20 -24.86
N ALA A 210 -9.39 -4.48 -25.25
CA ALA A 210 -9.76 -5.60 -24.38
C ALA A 210 -8.88 -5.70 -23.11
N GLU A 211 -7.60 -5.33 -23.19
CA GLU A 211 -6.72 -5.27 -22.01
C GLU A 211 -7.02 -4.04 -21.16
N VAL A 212 -7.38 -2.91 -21.78
CA VAL A 212 -7.81 -1.68 -21.09
C VAL A 212 -9.12 -1.92 -20.32
N ASP A 213 -10.13 -2.53 -20.97
CA ASP A 213 -11.42 -2.84 -20.33
C ASP A 213 -11.25 -3.82 -19.18
N LYS A 214 -10.34 -4.80 -19.32
CA LYS A 214 -9.99 -5.72 -18.24
C LYS A 214 -9.31 -5.02 -17.08
N ALA A 215 -8.36 -4.13 -17.35
CA ALA A 215 -7.75 -3.31 -16.29
C ALA A 215 -8.78 -2.42 -15.59
N ARG A 216 -9.77 -1.90 -16.33
CA ARG A 216 -10.89 -1.15 -15.78
C ARG A 216 -11.71 -2.00 -14.80
N GLU A 217 -12.04 -3.23 -15.18
CA GLU A 217 -12.75 -4.18 -14.30
C GLU A 217 -11.98 -4.43 -12.99
N PHE A 218 -10.65 -4.54 -13.08
CA PHE A 218 -9.81 -4.78 -11.90
C PHE A 218 -9.83 -3.57 -10.97
N LEU A 219 -9.68 -2.37 -11.52
CA LEU A 219 -9.77 -1.13 -10.75
C LEU A 219 -11.16 -0.95 -10.12
N LEU A 220 -12.25 -1.26 -10.83
CA LEU A 220 -13.61 -1.22 -10.27
C LEU A 220 -13.77 -2.16 -9.08
N ALA A 221 -13.21 -3.38 -9.16
CA ALA A 221 -13.21 -4.31 -8.03
C ALA A 221 -12.38 -3.78 -6.84
N GLY A 222 -11.27 -3.09 -7.12
CA GLY A 222 -10.46 -2.43 -6.12
C GLY A 222 -11.17 -1.26 -5.41
N ILE A 223 -11.86 -0.40 -6.18
CA ILE A 223 -12.67 0.70 -5.65
C ILE A 223 -13.81 0.16 -4.77
N GLU A 224 -14.48 -0.91 -5.20
CA GLU A 224 -15.48 -1.61 -4.38
C GLU A 224 -14.87 -2.20 -3.10
N GLY A 225 -13.63 -2.70 -3.15
CA GLY A 225 -12.92 -3.16 -1.95
C GLY A 225 -12.65 -2.03 -0.95
N PHE A 226 -12.25 -0.84 -1.42
CA PHE A 226 -12.12 0.35 -0.57
C PHE A 226 -13.46 0.77 0.03
N HIS A 227 -14.52 0.83 -0.79
CA HIS A 227 -15.88 1.15 -0.33
C HIS A 227 -16.34 0.17 0.77
N ARG A 228 -16.09 -1.13 0.57
CA ARG A 228 -16.38 -2.17 1.56
C ARG A 228 -15.62 -1.93 2.87
N ALA A 229 -14.34 -1.56 2.82
CA ALA A 229 -13.56 -1.25 4.02
C ALA A 229 -14.17 -0.07 4.81
N ALA A 230 -14.67 0.95 4.12
CA ALA A 230 -15.33 2.11 4.74
C ALA A 230 -16.76 1.82 5.23
N THR A 231 -17.41 0.80 4.66
CA THR A 231 -18.82 0.49 4.95
C THR A 231 -18.98 -0.53 6.07
N LEU A 232 -18.19 -1.61 6.10
CA LEU A 232 -18.28 -2.70 7.09
C LEU A 232 -18.37 -2.22 8.56
N PRO A 233 -17.65 -1.17 8.99
CA PRO A 233 -17.77 -0.64 10.35
C PRO A 233 -19.14 -0.07 10.72
N GLY A 234 -20.02 0.19 9.73
CA GLY A 234 -21.37 0.70 9.94
C GLY A 234 -21.45 2.16 10.37
N LYS A 235 -20.32 2.88 10.39
CA LYS A 235 -20.23 4.28 10.82
C LYS A 235 -19.42 5.10 9.80
N PRO A 236 -19.97 6.19 9.23
CA PRO A 236 -19.24 7.07 8.33
C PRO A 236 -17.94 7.58 8.97
N GLY A 237 -16.86 7.58 8.18
CA GLY A 237 -15.54 8.06 8.61
C GLY A 237 -14.71 7.05 9.41
N VAL A 238 -15.26 5.88 9.72
CA VAL A 238 -14.51 4.74 10.25
C VAL A 238 -14.19 3.79 9.09
N ILE A 239 -12.98 3.24 9.09
CA ILE A 239 -12.54 2.28 8.07
C ILE A 239 -11.95 1.03 8.73
N ALA A 240 -12.25 -0.13 8.15
CA ALA A 240 -11.76 -1.40 8.64
C ALA A 240 -10.24 -1.53 8.50
N ARG A 241 -9.61 -2.13 9.53
CA ARG A 241 -8.20 -2.58 9.49
C ARG A 241 -7.97 -3.59 8.37
N GLY A 242 -8.91 -4.53 8.28
CA GLY A 242 -8.92 -5.62 7.33
C GLY A 242 -10.29 -6.31 7.32
N TYR A 243 -10.50 -7.20 6.37
CA TYR A 243 -11.72 -8.00 6.29
C TYR A 243 -11.49 -9.34 5.59
N ILE A 244 -12.38 -10.29 5.84
CA ILE A 244 -12.41 -11.64 5.24
C ILE A 244 -13.82 -11.92 4.77
N ARG A 245 -13.94 -12.61 3.63
CA ARG A 245 -15.22 -13.21 3.20
C ARG A 245 -15.29 -14.64 3.73
N THR A 246 -16.22 -14.91 4.64
CA THR A 246 -16.27 -16.17 5.40
C THR A 246 -16.87 -17.34 4.61
N ASP A 247 -17.52 -17.06 3.48
CA ASP A 247 -18.10 -18.07 2.57
C ASP A 247 -17.11 -18.63 1.54
N LEU A 248 -15.86 -18.13 1.53
CA LEU A 248 -14.82 -18.60 0.63
C LEU A 248 -14.24 -19.95 1.09
N PRO A 249 -13.93 -20.87 0.16
CA PRO A 249 -13.19 -22.09 0.50
C PRO A 249 -11.86 -21.76 1.18
N GLY A 250 -11.60 -22.41 2.32
CA GLY A 250 -10.38 -22.19 3.10
C GLY A 250 -10.30 -20.82 3.79
N ALA A 251 -11.35 -20.00 3.79
CA ALA A 251 -11.34 -18.76 4.54
C ALA A 251 -11.24 -19.01 6.04
N GLU A 252 -10.38 -18.24 6.69
CA GLU A 252 -10.32 -18.19 8.14
C GLU A 252 -11.71 -17.90 8.72
N GLN A 253 -12.03 -18.57 9.83
CA GLN A 253 -13.29 -18.40 10.55
C GLN A 253 -13.00 -17.76 11.92
N PRO A 254 -12.71 -16.45 11.96
CA PRO A 254 -12.36 -15.81 13.21
C PRO A 254 -13.56 -15.75 14.16
N THR A 255 -13.27 -15.77 15.46
CA THR A 255 -14.29 -15.52 16.48
C THR A 255 -14.60 -14.03 16.52
N VAL A 256 -15.85 -13.66 16.23
CA VAL A 256 -16.32 -12.28 16.30
C VAL A 256 -16.65 -11.88 17.74
N VAL A 257 -16.46 -10.60 18.04
CA VAL A 257 -16.75 -9.99 19.35
C VAL A 257 -17.74 -8.85 19.15
N PRO A 258 -18.80 -8.72 19.96
CA PRO A 258 -19.69 -7.56 19.92
C PRO A 258 -18.95 -6.25 20.22
N LEU A 259 -19.36 -5.14 19.61
CA LEU A 259 -18.69 -3.84 19.79
C LEU A 259 -18.76 -3.34 21.24
N PHE A 260 -19.87 -3.61 21.92
CA PHE A 260 -20.10 -3.24 23.32
C PHE A 260 -20.55 -4.46 24.13
N ASN A 261 -20.21 -4.48 25.42
CA ASN A 261 -20.74 -5.46 26.36
C ASN A 261 -22.19 -5.11 26.80
N GLU A 262 -22.79 -5.94 27.64
CA GLU A 262 -24.15 -5.74 28.17
C GLU A 262 -24.32 -4.43 28.98
N GLN A 263 -23.22 -3.85 29.47
CA GLN A 263 -23.21 -2.58 30.21
C GLN A 263 -22.95 -1.36 29.30
N GLY A 264 -22.86 -1.56 27.98
CA GLY A 264 -22.57 -0.51 27.01
C GLY A 264 -21.11 -0.05 26.99
N GLN A 265 -20.19 -0.80 27.61
CA GLN A 265 -18.76 -0.50 27.56
C GLN A 265 -18.15 -1.08 26.28
N PRO A 266 -17.23 -0.36 25.63
CA PRO A 266 -16.63 -0.85 24.39
C PRO A 266 -15.76 -2.07 24.67
N LEU A 267 -15.79 -3.04 23.75
CA LEU A 267 -14.94 -4.23 23.76
C LEU A 267 -13.88 -4.12 22.65
N PRO A 268 -12.70 -4.75 22.80
CA PRO A 268 -12.13 -5.12 24.08
C PRO A 268 -12.00 -3.89 25.00
N LEU A 269 -12.01 -4.12 26.31
CA LEU A 269 -11.99 -3.04 27.31
C LEU A 269 -10.79 -2.12 27.12
N GLU A 270 -9.61 -2.70 26.91
CA GLU A 270 -8.42 -2.02 26.42
C GLU A 270 -8.31 -2.19 24.92
N LYS A 271 -7.96 -1.13 24.18
CA LYS A 271 -7.80 -1.24 22.72
C LYS A 271 -6.65 -2.20 22.37
N SER A 272 -6.94 -3.12 21.47
CA SER A 272 -5.99 -4.11 20.95
C SER A 272 -5.53 -3.75 19.53
N ASN A 273 -4.63 -4.57 18.98
CA ASN A 273 -4.17 -4.49 17.58
C ASN A 273 -5.17 -5.13 16.59
N GLY A 274 -6.46 -5.00 16.87
CA GLY A 274 -7.56 -5.57 16.09
C GLY A 274 -8.39 -6.59 16.86
N THR A 275 -9.70 -6.57 16.60
CA THR A 275 -10.69 -7.54 17.05
C THR A 275 -11.68 -7.76 15.92
N TRP A 276 -12.03 -9.02 15.66
CA TRP A 276 -12.98 -9.37 14.60
C TRP A 276 -14.42 -9.03 14.98
N ARG A 277 -15.16 -8.49 14.02
CA ARG A 277 -16.52 -7.99 14.13
C ARG A 277 -17.36 -8.54 13.00
N GLU A 278 -18.65 -8.70 13.29
CA GLU A 278 -19.66 -8.87 12.25
C GLU A 278 -19.78 -7.58 11.42
N ASP A 279 -20.30 -7.70 10.21
CA ASP A 279 -20.69 -6.53 9.41
C ASP A 279 -21.75 -5.68 10.14
N PHE A 280 -21.41 -4.42 10.43
CA PHE A 280 -22.33 -3.48 11.09
C PHE A 280 -23.10 -2.62 10.10
N SER A 281 -22.80 -2.70 8.80
CA SER A 281 -23.60 -2.06 7.76
C SER A 281 -24.87 -2.84 7.40
N GLY A 282 -24.85 -4.16 7.59
CA GLY A 282 -25.87 -5.10 7.13
C GLY A 282 -25.87 -5.33 5.61
N GLN A 283 -24.89 -4.79 4.88
CA GLN A 283 -24.80 -4.87 3.41
C GLN A 283 -23.93 -6.03 2.93
N TYR A 284 -23.07 -6.56 3.80
CA TYR A 284 -22.05 -7.55 3.51
C TYR A 284 -22.11 -8.72 4.52
N PRO A 285 -23.22 -9.47 4.61
CA PRO A 285 -23.44 -10.47 5.65
C PRO A 285 -22.44 -11.65 5.62
N ASN A 286 -21.76 -11.87 4.49
CA ASN A 286 -20.72 -12.89 4.36
C ASN A 286 -19.32 -12.37 4.69
N TYR A 287 -19.21 -11.18 5.27
CA TYR A 287 -17.95 -10.57 5.66
C TYR A 287 -17.88 -10.37 7.17
N VAL A 288 -16.66 -10.55 7.67
CA VAL A 288 -16.24 -10.11 8.99
C VAL A 288 -15.09 -9.13 8.82
N TRP A 289 -14.98 -8.16 9.71
CA TRP A 289 -13.96 -7.12 9.63
C TRP A 289 -13.19 -7.01 10.93
N GLU A 290 -11.94 -6.60 10.83
CA GLU A 290 -11.08 -6.35 11.96
C GLU A 290 -11.12 -4.85 12.27
N ASP A 291 -11.29 -4.51 13.55
CA ASP A 291 -11.27 -3.13 14.02
C ASP A 291 -9.85 -2.60 14.29
N SER A 292 -9.73 -1.40 14.86
CA SER A 292 -8.44 -0.80 15.27
C SER A 292 -7.43 -0.68 14.13
N ILE A 293 -7.81 -0.01 13.03
CA ILE A 293 -6.91 0.26 11.90
C ILE A 293 -5.65 1.00 12.35
N SER A 294 -4.47 0.53 11.92
CA SER A 294 -3.20 1.21 12.18
C SER A 294 -2.88 2.23 11.09
N ARG A 295 -2.04 3.22 11.42
CA ARG A 295 -1.60 4.28 10.49
C ARG A 295 -0.99 3.77 9.17
N ASP A 296 -0.26 2.65 9.18
CA ASP A 296 0.29 2.04 7.97
C ASP A 296 -0.82 1.44 7.07
N GLN A 297 -1.85 0.88 7.67
CA GLN A 297 -3.02 0.40 6.93
C GLN A 297 -3.87 1.53 6.38
N MET A 298 -4.03 2.61 7.16
CA MET A 298 -4.67 3.83 6.68
C MET A 298 -3.91 4.40 5.49
N LEU A 299 -2.57 4.47 5.53
CA LEU A 299 -1.76 4.90 4.39
C LEU A 299 -2.07 4.10 3.11
N GLY A 300 -2.22 2.79 3.22
CA GLY A 300 -2.58 1.94 2.09
C GLY A 300 -3.94 2.34 1.50
N TRP A 301 -4.96 2.56 2.32
CA TRP A 301 -6.29 2.99 1.86
C TRP A 301 -6.32 4.42 1.31
N VAL A 302 -5.58 5.35 1.92
CA VAL A 302 -5.39 6.71 1.38
C VAL A 302 -4.75 6.64 0.00
N THR A 303 -3.71 5.82 -0.15
CA THR A 303 -3.01 5.59 -1.42
C THR A 303 -3.96 5.02 -2.48
N ALA A 304 -4.80 4.05 -2.12
CA ALA A 304 -5.81 3.48 -3.01
C ALA A 304 -6.75 4.55 -3.57
N ALA A 305 -7.34 5.35 -2.69
CA ALA A 305 -8.35 6.32 -3.07
C ALA A 305 -7.78 7.45 -3.93
N ALA A 306 -6.60 7.97 -3.55
CA ALA A 306 -5.95 9.05 -4.30
C ALA A 306 -5.49 8.60 -5.69
N SER A 307 -4.84 7.44 -5.79
CA SER A 307 -4.44 6.86 -7.08
C SER A 307 -5.63 6.52 -7.97
N ALA A 308 -6.70 5.93 -7.40
CA ALA A 308 -7.91 5.65 -8.15
C ALA A 308 -8.54 6.95 -8.68
N TRP A 309 -8.72 7.96 -7.81
CA TRP A 309 -9.27 9.25 -8.21
C TRP A 309 -8.45 9.92 -9.31
N GLU A 310 -7.13 9.91 -9.17
CA GLU A 310 -6.22 10.49 -10.16
C GLU A 310 -6.45 9.96 -11.57
N VAL A 311 -6.68 8.65 -11.70
CA VAL A 311 -6.83 8.02 -13.01
C VAL A 311 -8.27 8.14 -13.54
N ILE A 312 -9.27 8.14 -12.66
CA ILE A 312 -10.68 8.07 -13.07
C ILE A 312 -11.41 9.43 -13.08
N ARG A 313 -10.91 10.47 -12.41
CA ARG A 313 -11.62 11.75 -12.20
C ARG A 313 -12.26 12.26 -13.49
N ASP A 314 -11.45 12.37 -14.53
CA ASP A 314 -11.83 12.92 -15.83
C ASP A 314 -12.20 11.84 -16.87
N ASP A 315 -12.22 10.55 -16.47
CA ASP A 315 -12.47 9.42 -17.37
C ASP A 315 -13.97 9.10 -17.48
N PRO A 316 -14.60 9.26 -18.66
CA PRO A 316 -16.04 9.02 -18.82
C PRO A 316 -16.43 7.54 -18.81
N SER A 317 -15.47 6.62 -18.83
CA SER A 317 -15.75 5.17 -18.77
C SER A 317 -16.10 4.67 -17.36
N PHE A 318 -15.93 5.51 -16.34
CA PHE A 318 -16.38 5.26 -14.97
C PHE A 318 -17.67 6.03 -14.71
N SER A 319 -18.64 5.34 -14.10
CA SER A 319 -19.93 5.95 -13.79
C SER A 319 -19.78 7.12 -12.80
N PRO A 320 -20.66 8.14 -12.90
CA PRO A 320 -20.71 9.21 -11.89
C PRO A 320 -20.93 8.69 -10.47
N ASP A 321 -21.68 7.60 -10.30
CA ASP A 321 -21.98 7.03 -8.98
C ASP A 321 -20.74 6.44 -8.31
N VAL A 322 -19.88 5.72 -9.05
CA VAL A 322 -18.60 5.20 -8.52
C VAL A 322 -17.70 6.36 -8.06
N LYS A 323 -17.64 7.43 -8.85
CA LYS A 323 -16.86 8.63 -8.52
C LYS A 323 -17.42 9.34 -7.28
N ALA A 324 -18.74 9.48 -7.20
CA ALA A 324 -19.41 10.10 -6.06
C ALA A 324 -19.22 9.29 -4.77
N GLN A 325 -19.31 7.96 -4.85
CA GLN A 325 -19.10 7.07 -3.69
C GLN A 325 -17.66 7.16 -3.17
N LEU A 326 -16.66 7.07 -4.06
CA LEU A 326 -15.25 7.22 -3.68
C LEU A 326 -14.98 8.55 -2.98
N ARG A 327 -15.55 9.65 -3.49
CA ARG A 327 -15.47 10.97 -2.84
C ARG A 327 -16.17 11.00 -1.49
N ALA A 328 -17.37 10.43 -1.38
CA ALA A 328 -18.15 10.45 -0.15
C ALA A 328 -17.46 9.69 0.98
N ASP A 329 -16.95 8.48 0.70
CA ASP A 329 -16.19 7.68 1.67
C ASP A 329 -14.92 8.41 2.10
N SER A 330 -14.18 8.94 1.13
CA SER A 330 -12.94 9.71 1.38
C SER A 330 -13.19 10.97 2.22
N LEU A 331 -14.29 11.69 1.95
CA LEU A 331 -14.68 12.88 2.71
C LEU A 331 -15.07 12.56 4.13
N ALA A 332 -15.83 11.48 4.34
CA ALA A 332 -16.21 11.05 5.67
C ALA A 332 -14.98 10.71 6.52
N ILE A 333 -14.02 9.96 5.96
CA ILE A 333 -12.76 9.61 6.64
C ILE A 333 -11.91 10.86 6.89
N GLY A 334 -11.76 11.72 5.88
CA GLY A 334 -10.99 12.96 5.98
C GLY A 334 -11.51 13.91 7.07
N ARG A 335 -12.83 14.06 7.19
CA ARG A 335 -13.45 14.90 8.22
C ARG A 335 -13.24 14.39 9.63
N GLU A 336 -13.17 13.08 9.84
CA GLU A 336 -12.86 12.52 11.16
C GLU A 336 -11.45 12.86 11.66
N LEU A 337 -10.51 13.17 10.75
CA LEU A 337 -9.17 13.65 11.12
C LEU A 337 -9.17 15.12 11.59
N MET A 338 -10.20 15.90 11.25
CA MET A 338 -10.35 17.29 11.70
C MET A 338 -10.95 17.40 13.12
N VAL A 339 -11.53 16.30 13.61
CA VAL A 339 -12.22 16.29 14.90
C VAL A 339 -11.21 16.29 16.04
N VAL A 340 -11.27 17.32 16.88
CA VAL A 340 -10.56 17.35 18.16
C VAL A 340 -11.23 16.35 19.12
N ARG A 341 -10.49 15.32 19.52
CA ARG A 341 -11.00 14.22 20.37
C ARG A 341 -10.79 14.50 21.86
N GLU A 342 -11.15 13.53 22.70
CA GLU A 342 -11.03 13.63 24.17
C GLU A 342 -9.59 13.91 24.64
N SER A 343 -8.60 13.51 23.85
CA SER A 343 -7.19 13.85 24.05
C SER A 343 -6.90 15.36 24.01
N GLY A 344 -7.79 16.16 23.41
CA GLY A 344 -7.58 17.58 23.12
C GLY A 344 -6.92 17.86 21.77
N TYR A 345 -6.70 16.84 20.93
CA TYR A 345 -6.01 16.96 19.65
C TYR A 345 -6.85 16.43 18.47
N ASP A 346 -6.58 16.96 17.28
CA ASP A 346 -7.04 16.44 15.99
C ASP A 346 -6.07 15.35 15.46
N LEU A 347 -6.26 14.92 14.21
CA LEU A 347 -5.38 13.95 13.54
C LEU A 347 -5.31 12.60 14.27
N GLU A 348 -6.49 12.11 14.66
CA GLU A 348 -6.71 10.84 15.33
C GLU A 348 -7.74 10.00 14.56
N ILE A 349 -7.35 8.78 14.21
CA ILE A 349 -8.17 7.83 13.45
C ILE A 349 -9.17 7.17 14.40
N PRO A 350 -10.50 7.39 14.21
CA PRO A 350 -11.51 6.78 15.05
C PRO A 350 -11.73 5.30 14.73
N ASP A 351 -12.24 4.59 15.72
CA ASP A 351 -12.85 3.29 15.56
C ASP A 351 -14.40 3.36 15.67
N ALA A 352 -15.07 2.26 15.36
CA ALA A 352 -16.54 2.17 15.37
C ALA A 352 -17.13 2.44 16.76
N ASP A 353 -16.40 2.10 17.84
CA ASP A 353 -16.80 2.39 19.21
C ASP A 353 -16.56 3.84 19.67
N GLY A 354 -16.01 4.69 18.79
CA GLY A 354 -15.75 6.10 19.02
C GLY A 354 -14.40 6.43 19.67
N ARG A 355 -13.64 5.43 20.12
CA ARG A 355 -12.26 5.63 20.61
C ARG A 355 -11.30 5.78 19.42
N THR A 356 -10.15 6.39 19.67
CA THR A 356 -9.02 6.36 18.72
C THR A 356 -8.47 4.94 18.64
N THR A 357 -8.09 4.49 17.44
CA THR A 357 -7.50 3.15 17.26
C THR A 357 -6.14 3.05 17.97
N LEU A 358 -5.67 1.84 18.26
CA LEU A 358 -4.44 1.63 19.05
C LEU A 358 -3.23 2.38 18.45
N HIS A 359 -3.11 2.35 17.12
CA HIS A 359 -2.03 3.00 16.38
C HIS A 359 -2.55 4.15 15.50
N GLY A 360 -3.64 4.79 15.89
CA GLY A 360 -4.39 5.79 15.12
C GLY A 360 -3.93 7.24 15.26
N TRP A 361 -2.74 7.49 15.77
CA TRP A 361 -2.30 8.83 16.18
C TRP A 361 -1.30 9.38 15.18
N ILE A 362 -1.65 10.46 14.48
CA ILE A 362 -0.79 11.10 13.47
C ILE A 362 -0.61 12.61 13.70
N ASN A 363 -1.04 13.13 14.85
CA ASN A 363 -0.72 14.48 15.29
C ASN A 363 0.79 14.62 15.64
N GLU A 364 1.40 15.73 15.26
CA GLU A 364 2.82 16.05 15.46
C GLU A 364 3.24 16.16 16.92
N HIS A 365 2.31 16.40 17.86
CA HIS A 365 2.62 16.44 19.29
C HIS A 365 2.53 15.06 19.98
N ASN A 366 2.11 14.04 19.23
CA ASN A 366 1.96 12.69 19.76
C ASN A 366 3.27 11.89 19.66
N LEU A 367 3.61 11.17 20.73
CA LEU A 367 4.68 10.18 20.75
C LEU A 367 4.07 8.76 20.83
N ASP A 368 3.82 8.18 19.66
CA ASP A 368 3.45 6.79 19.43
C ASP A 368 2.25 6.28 20.26
N GLY A 369 1.19 7.08 20.34
CA GLY A 369 -0.12 6.73 20.89
C GLY A 369 -0.22 6.68 22.41
N LYS A 370 0.85 7.03 23.13
CA LYS A 370 0.88 6.95 24.59
C LYS A 370 0.83 8.30 25.28
N ILE A 371 1.40 9.33 24.67
CA ILE A 371 1.60 10.63 25.31
C ILE A 371 1.56 11.75 24.26
N TYR A 372 0.81 12.81 24.57
CA TYR A 372 0.94 14.12 23.92
C TYR A 372 1.84 15.02 24.74
N LEU A 373 2.84 15.64 24.10
CA LEU A 373 3.70 16.64 24.71
C LEU A 373 3.77 17.85 23.76
N GLU A 374 3.32 19.02 24.24
CA GLU A 374 3.25 20.26 23.45
C GLU A 374 4.63 20.66 22.87
N ASP A 375 5.71 20.31 23.55
CA ASP A 375 7.09 20.60 23.12
C ASP A 375 7.69 19.54 22.17
N ILE A 376 6.96 18.46 21.86
CA ILE A 376 7.39 17.48 20.85
C ILE A 376 6.96 17.94 19.47
N GLU A 377 7.91 17.90 18.54
CA GLU A 377 7.71 18.09 17.11
C GLU A 377 8.03 16.78 16.38
N ASN A 378 7.03 15.92 16.22
CA ASN A 378 7.18 14.61 15.57
C ASN A 378 7.03 14.75 14.05
N GLY A 379 8.16 14.91 13.35
CA GLY A 379 8.19 15.05 11.90
C GLY A 379 7.66 13.83 11.14
N PHE A 380 7.77 12.64 11.72
CA PHE A 380 7.21 11.41 11.12
C PHE A 380 5.68 11.47 11.09
N HIS A 381 5.05 11.91 12.17
CA HIS A 381 3.61 12.15 12.23
C HIS A 381 3.19 13.32 11.33
N ALA A 382 3.96 14.40 11.33
CA ALA A 382 3.71 15.54 10.44
C ALA A 382 3.70 15.12 8.95
N ALA A 383 4.63 14.25 8.53
CA ALA A 383 4.65 13.71 7.17
C ALA A 383 3.38 12.90 6.85
N MET A 384 2.94 12.02 7.77
CA MET A 384 1.71 11.23 7.61
C MET A 384 0.46 12.11 7.54
N ALA A 385 0.31 13.03 8.48
CA ALA A 385 -0.81 13.98 8.50
C ALA A 385 -0.87 14.79 7.20
N LEU A 386 0.26 15.34 6.77
CA LEU A 386 0.33 16.13 5.54
C LEU A 386 -0.01 15.29 4.31
N GLY A 387 0.56 14.09 4.18
CA GLY A 387 0.29 13.18 3.06
C GLY A 387 -1.16 12.72 3.01
N PHE A 388 -1.73 12.35 4.15
CA PHE A 388 -3.12 11.86 4.21
C PHE A 388 -4.10 12.96 3.87
N VAL A 389 -3.93 14.15 4.46
CA VAL A 389 -4.86 15.26 4.24
C VAL A 389 -4.72 15.83 2.83
N ALA A 390 -3.51 15.93 2.27
CA ALA A 390 -3.32 16.33 0.86
C ALA A 390 -4.04 15.37 -0.11
N ALA A 391 -3.91 14.06 0.11
CA ALA A 391 -4.61 13.05 -0.67
C ALA A 391 -6.14 13.17 -0.53
N TRP A 392 -6.67 13.35 0.68
CA TRP A 392 -8.11 13.54 0.88
C TRP A 392 -8.64 14.83 0.27
N VAL A 393 -7.91 15.94 0.38
CA VAL A 393 -8.26 17.21 -0.29
C VAL A 393 -8.30 17.00 -1.81
N TYR A 394 -7.33 16.29 -2.39
CA TYR A 394 -7.29 15.99 -3.81
C TYR A 394 -8.48 15.15 -4.28
N VAL A 395 -8.84 14.10 -3.53
CA VAL A 395 -9.98 13.24 -3.87
C VAL A 395 -11.30 14.00 -3.73
N THR A 396 -11.48 14.69 -2.62
CA THR A 396 -12.79 15.23 -2.22
C THR A 396 -13.07 16.60 -2.81
N GLU A 397 -12.04 17.38 -3.13
CA GLU A 397 -12.12 18.80 -3.51
C GLU A 397 -12.96 19.62 -2.50
N ASP A 398 -13.01 19.18 -1.24
CA ASP A 398 -13.80 19.83 -0.20
C ASP A 398 -13.12 21.14 0.25
N PRO A 399 -13.82 22.28 0.19
CA PRO A 399 -13.20 23.58 0.48
C PRO A 399 -12.84 23.76 1.95
N GLU A 400 -13.54 23.10 2.88
CA GLU A 400 -13.26 23.18 4.31
C GLU A 400 -11.98 22.41 4.65
N MET A 401 -11.84 21.20 4.10
CA MET A 401 -10.61 20.42 4.20
C MET A 401 -9.43 21.12 3.53
N THR A 402 -9.67 21.76 2.37
CA THR A 402 -8.65 22.56 1.67
C THR A 402 -8.15 23.70 2.56
N ALA A 403 -9.07 24.47 3.16
CA ALA A 403 -8.70 25.55 4.07
C ALA A 403 -7.94 25.02 5.30
N TRP A 404 -8.37 23.91 5.89
CA TRP A 404 -7.68 23.30 7.03
C TRP A 404 -6.25 22.85 6.67
N LEU A 405 -6.06 22.22 5.51
CA LEU A 405 -4.73 21.82 5.01
C LEU A 405 -3.80 23.04 4.86
N HIS A 406 -4.24 24.07 4.15
CA HIS A 406 -3.37 25.21 3.84
C HIS A 406 -3.20 26.18 5.03
N ASP A 407 -4.28 26.54 5.70
CA ASP A 407 -4.25 27.57 6.75
C ASP A 407 -3.77 27.00 8.09
N GLU A 408 -4.25 25.82 8.48
CA GLU A 408 -3.91 25.23 9.78
C GLU A 408 -2.67 24.35 9.70
N LEU A 409 -2.65 23.33 8.84
CA LEU A 409 -1.56 22.35 8.81
C LEU A 409 -0.26 22.91 8.21
N ILE A 410 -0.37 23.63 7.09
CA ILE A 410 0.80 24.19 6.38
C ILE A 410 1.21 25.54 6.98
N ALA A 411 0.34 26.55 6.94
CA ALA A 411 0.74 27.91 7.28
C ALA A 411 0.98 28.12 8.78
N LYS A 412 0.11 27.58 9.65
CA LYS A 412 0.22 27.76 11.10
C LYS A 412 1.08 26.70 11.78
N ARG A 413 0.86 25.42 11.51
CA ARG A 413 1.56 24.29 12.15
C ARG A 413 2.86 23.88 11.45
N ARG A 414 3.07 24.34 10.21
CA ARG A 414 4.32 24.13 9.45
C ARG A 414 4.69 22.65 9.32
N LEU A 415 3.71 21.76 9.14
CA LEU A 415 3.95 20.31 9.11
C LEU A 415 5.00 19.87 8.07
N HIS A 416 5.05 20.55 6.92
CA HIS A 416 6.05 20.32 5.88
C HIS A 416 7.49 20.57 6.36
N GLU A 417 7.71 21.56 7.23
CA GLU A 417 9.02 21.80 7.82
C GLU A 417 9.34 20.81 8.93
N LEU A 418 8.35 20.43 9.75
CA LEU A 418 8.54 19.37 10.76
C LEU A 418 8.94 18.05 10.09
N ALA A 419 8.30 17.72 8.97
CA ALA A 419 8.64 16.56 8.15
C ALA A 419 10.05 16.63 7.57
N ARG A 420 10.62 17.83 7.35
CA ARG A 420 12.04 18.00 6.98
C ARG A 420 12.95 17.85 8.20
N ASP A 421 12.61 18.50 9.30
CA ASP A 421 13.56 18.73 10.40
C ASP A 421 13.58 17.62 11.46
N SER A 422 12.51 16.82 11.56
CA SER A 422 12.27 15.96 12.73
C SER A 422 11.80 14.52 12.40
N LEU A 423 12.36 13.87 11.39
CA LEU A 423 12.09 12.45 11.05
C LEU A 423 12.81 11.43 11.97
N PHE A 424 13.19 11.82 13.19
CA PHE A 424 14.04 11.02 14.08
C PHE A 424 13.42 9.68 14.53
N LEU A 425 12.11 9.48 14.38
CA LEU A 425 11.44 8.19 14.67
C LEU A 425 11.51 7.18 13.52
N VAL A 426 11.95 7.61 12.33
CA VAL A 426 12.06 6.73 11.17
C VAL A 426 13.34 5.91 11.25
N TRP A 427 14.48 6.57 11.46
CA TRP A 427 15.78 5.94 11.60
C TRP A 427 16.26 5.96 13.05
N VAL A 428 16.39 4.78 13.65
CA VAL A 428 16.95 4.59 15.01
C VAL A 428 18.10 3.58 15.00
N GLY A 429 18.79 3.47 13.85
CA GLY A 429 19.91 2.55 13.65
C GLY A 429 19.46 1.09 13.48
N LYS A 430 20.19 0.16 14.11
CA LYS A 430 20.00 -1.30 13.94
C LYS A 430 18.61 -1.81 14.36
N VAL A 431 17.92 -1.06 15.22
CA VAL A 431 16.59 -1.41 15.75
C VAL A 431 15.44 -0.69 15.03
N SER A 432 15.72 -0.10 13.86
CA SER A 432 14.73 0.61 13.06
C SER A 432 13.54 -0.28 12.72
N ASN A 433 12.34 0.29 12.84
CA ASN A 433 11.13 -0.32 12.32
C ASN A 433 10.99 0.08 10.85
N TYR A 434 11.18 -0.84 9.92
CA TYR A 434 11.12 -0.54 8.49
C TYR A 434 9.70 -0.17 8.03
N SER A 435 8.65 -0.50 8.80
CA SER A 435 7.32 0.06 8.57
C SER A 435 7.29 1.60 8.69
N ASN A 436 8.13 2.21 9.54
CA ASN A 436 8.23 3.67 9.63
C ASN A 436 8.82 4.28 8.36
N TYR A 437 9.79 3.61 7.72
CA TYR A 437 10.30 4.04 6.41
C TYR A 437 9.21 4.00 5.36
N ASN A 438 8.49 2.87 5.27
CA ASN A 438 7.38 2.74 4.35
C ASN A 438 6.33 3.84 4.55
N MET A 439 5.93 4.08 5.80
CA MET A 439 4.97 5.13 6.12
C MET A 439 5.45 6.53 5.75
N ALA A 440 6.72 6.84 6.03
CA ALA A 440 7.30 8.14 5.71
C ALA A 440 7.39 8.35 4.19
N PHE A 441 7.90 7.36 3.44
CA PHE A 441 7.98 7.44 1.98
C PHE A 441 6.61 7.57 1.33
N GLY A 442 5.66 6.70 1.69
CA GLY A 442 4.30 6.76 1.12
C GLY A 442 3.61 8.09 1.42
N SER A 443 3.77 8.62 2.63
CA SER A 443 3.15 9.89 3.02
C SER A 443 3.80 11.11 2.34
N LEU A 444 5.13 11.14 2.23
CA LEU A 444 5.84 12.18 1.50
C LEU A 444 5.55 12.11 0.00
N TRP A 445 5.41 10.90 -0.56
CA TRP A 445 4.96 10.72 -1.94
C TRP A 445 3.56 11.31 -2.16
N LEU A 446 2.59 10.99 -1.30
CA LEU A 446 1.24 11.56 -1.36
C LEU A 446 1.27 13.09 -1.26
N ALA A 447 2.02 13.64 -0.30
CA ALA A 447 2.15 15.08 -0.12
C ALA A 447 2.80 15.76 -1.34
N GLN A 448 3.94 15.25 -1.81
CA GLN A 448 4.65 15.81 -2.97
C GLN A 448 3.83 15.69 -4.25
N ARG A 449 3.03 14.63 -4.38
CA ARG A 449 2.18 14.41 -5.54
C ARG A 449 1.00 15.38 -5.53
N TYR A 450 0.26 15.48 -4.42
CA TYR A 450 -1.05 16.11 -4.42
C TYR A 450 -1.10 17.56 -3.91
N LEU A 451 0.00 18.09 -3.38
CA LEU A 451 0.15 19.53 -3.13
C LEU A 451 0.57 20.27 -4.40
N ASP A 452 0.10 21.51 -4.56
CA ASP A 452 0.42 22.38 -5.69
C ASP A 452 1.30 23.59 -5.32
N ASP A 453 1.50 23.85 -4.02
CA ASP A 453 2.33 24.95 -3.51
C ASP A 453 3.84 24.69 -3.76
N PRO A 454 4.49 25.47 -4.65
CA PRO A 454 5.88 25.24 -5.01
C PRO A 454 6.86 25.49 -3.85
N GLU A 455 6.55 26.37 -2.90
CA GLU A 455 7.42 26.63 -1.75
C GLU A 455 7.39 25.46 -0.78
N VAL A 456 6.19 24.92 -0.51
CA VAL A 456 6.01 23.72 0.31
C VAL A 456 6.66 22.50 -0.34
N LEU A 457 6.47 22.31 -1.65
CA LEU A 457 7.05 21.19 -2.39
C LEU A 457 8.58 21.19 -2.34
N GLU A 458 9.23 22.35 -2.39
CA GLU A 458 10.69 22.45 -2.26
C GLU A 458 11.17 22.03 -0.86
N VAL A 459 10.43 22.35 0.20
CA VAL A 459 10.72 21.85 1.55
C VAL A 459 10.56 20.34 1.63
N LEU A 460 9.52 19.78 0.99
CA LEU A 460 9.28 18.34 0.99
C LEU A 460 10.33 17.56 0.18
N LYS A 461 10.95 18.13 -0.85
CA LYS A 461 12.14 17.53 -1.47
C LYS A 461 13.27 17.35 -0.46
N ALA A 462 13.55 18.37 0.34
CA ALA A 462 14.54 18.27 1.41
C ALA A 462 14.14 17.24 2.50
N ALA A 463 12.84 17.04 2.75
CA ALA A 463 12.37 15.97 3.63
C ALA A 463 12.63 14.57 3.03
N THR A 464 12.27 14.36 1.76
CA THR A 464 12.42 13.06 1.08
C THR A 464 13.88 12.70 0.81
N GLY A 465 14.69 13.63 0.30
CA GLY A 465 16.08 13.38 -0.09
C GLY A 465 17.04 13.31 1.10
N PRO A 466 17.59 14.45 1.56
CA PRO A 466 18.63 14.49 2.58
C PRO A 466 18.16 14.14 4.00
N SER A 467 16.85 14.13 4.29
CA SER A 467 16.33 13.83 5.63
C SER A 467 15.81 12.40 5.78
N LEU A 468 15.60 11.68 4.67
CA LEU A 468 15.05 10.32 4.67
C LEU A 468 15.80 9.35 3.76
N TYR A 469 15.94 9.66 2.47
CA TYR A 469 16.47 8.73 1.47
C TYR A 469 17.98 8.50 1.56
N ALA A 470 18.75 9.58 1.77
CA ALA A 470 20.20 9.56 1.84
C ALA A 470 20.71 10.55 2.90
N ILE A 471 20.52 10.20 4.18
CA ILE A 471 20.92 11.05 5.31
C ILE A 471 22.46 11.19 5.34
N PRO A 472 23.01 12.42 5.23
CA PRO A 472 24.45 12.62 5.15
C PRO A 472 25.22 12.05 6.35
N GLY A 473 26.13 11.11 6.06
CA GLY A 473 27.03 10.52 7.04
C GLY A 473 26.43 9.36 7.85
N GLU A 474 25.16 9.00 7.62
CA GLU A 474 24.55 7.84 8.27
C GLU A 474 24.63 6.60 7.37
N PRO A 475 24.95 5.43 7.92
CA PRO A 475 24.94 4.18 7.17
C PRO A 475 23.51 3.66 6.98
N ASN A 476 23.33 2.66 6.12
CA ASN A 476 22.10 1.87 6.02
C ASN A 476 20.85 2.69 5.65
N GLN A 477 21.03 3.67 4.77
CA GLN A 477 19.96 4.55 4.29
C GLN A 477 19.17 3.92 3.13
N PRO A 478 17.92 4.34 2.89
CA PRO A 478 17.05 3.85 1.82
C PRO A 478 17.71 3.64 0.45
N GLU A 479 18.64 4.53 0.07
CA GLU A 479 19.36 4.43 -1.21
C GLU A 479 20.13 3.11 -1.43
N VAL A 480 20.48 2.38 -0.38
CA VAL A 480 21.15 1.06 -0.47
C VAL A 480 20.24 -0.11 -0.14
N LEU A 481 19.01 0.12 0.33
CA LEU A 481 18.13 -0.95 0.82
C LEU A 481 17.58 -1.84 -0.28
N GLY A 482 17.72 -1.47 -1.56
CA GLY A 482 17.16 -2.20 -2.69
C GLY A 482 15.64 -2.25 -2.59
N GLN A 483 15.01 -1.07 -2.68
CA GLN A 483 13.56 -0.90 -2.62
C GLN A 483 13.11 0.03 -3.75
N SER A 484 12.63 -0.54 -4.86
CA SER A 484 12.29 0.21 -6.07
C SER A 484 11.32 1.37 -5.84
N TYR A 485 10.35 1.19 -4.93
CA TYR A 485 9.39 2.22 -4.61
C TYR A 485 10.04 3.45 -3.96
N PHE A 486 11.00 3.25 -3.05
CA PHE A 486 11.71 4.35 -2.41
C PHE A 486 12.62 5.08 -3.41
N ASP A 487 13.31 4.33 -4.27
CA ASP A 487 14.13 4.88 -5.34
C ASP A 487 13.30 5.75 -6.30
N PHE A 488 12.13 5.26 -6.72
CA PHE A 488 11.26 6.00 -7.64
C PHE A 488 10.56 7.19 -6.97
N ILE A 489 10.14 7.07 -5.71
CA ILE A 489 9.59 8.21 -4.96
C ILE A 489 10.63 9.33 -4.85
N TYR A 490 11.87 8.99 -4.49
CA TYR A 490 12.95 9.98 -4.41
C TYR A 490 13.22 10.60 -5.79
N ALA A 491 13.44 9.79 -6.83
CA ALA A 491 13.75 10.29 -8.16
C ALA A 491 12.64 11.19 -8.74
N ALA A 492 11.38 10.81 -8.55
CA ALA A 492 10.22 11.58 -8.99
C ALA A 492 9.99 12.84 -8.13
N GLY A 493 10.18 12.73 -6.81
CA GLY A 493 10.03 13.81 -5.84
C GLY A 493 11.03 14.94 -6.10
N GLU A 494 12.31 14.61 -6.25
CA GLU A 494 13.35 15.57 -6.62
C GLU A 494 13.04 16.26 -7.96
N ALA A 495 12.50 15.49 -8.91
CA ALA A 495 12.10 15.97 -10.23
C ALA A 495 10.77 16.78 -10.23
N GLY A 496 10.13 17.00 -9.08
CA GLY A 496 8.91 17.78 -8.97
C GLY A 496 7.66 17.08 -9.53
N GLN A 497 7.47 15.81 -9.17
CA GLN A 497 6.27 15.03 -9.52
C GLN A 497 4.97 15.70 -9.11
N ASN A 498 3.91 15.39 -9.85
CA ASN A 498 2.54 15.85 -9.64
C ASN A 498 1.57 14.97 -10.47
N PRO A 499 0.25 15.01 -10.24
CA PRO A 499 -0.73 14.24 -11.00
C PRO A 499 -1.16 14.92 -12.31
N TRP A 500 -0.83 16.20 -12.53
CA TRP A 500 -1.42 17.01 -13.60
C TRP A 500 -0.57 17.05 -14.88
N GLY A 501 0.70 16.67 -14.81
CA GLY A 501 1.61 16.83 -15.92
C GLY A 501 2.93 16.09 -15.74
N PRO A 502 3.90 16.34 -16.64
CA PRO A 502 5.22 15.75 -16.54
C PRO A 502 5.99 16.28 -15.32
N LEU A 503 7.07 15.59 -14.99
CA LEU A 503 8.09 16.07 -14.06
C LEU A 503 8.60 17.46 -14.47
N ARG A 504 8.93 18.29 -13.47
CA ARG A 504 9.39 19.68 -13.66
C ARG A 504 10.89 19.77 -13.97
N SER A 505 11.66 18.73 -13.68
CA SER A 505 13.09 18.65 -13.97
C SER A 505 13.54 17.22 -14.28
N ALA A 506 14.82 17.08 -14.63
CA ALA A 506 15.43 15.77 -14.81
C ALA A 506 15.42 14.95 -13.50
N VAL A 507 15.38 13.63 -13.66
CA VAL A 507 15.38 12.66 -12.56
C VAL A 507 16.79 12.28 -12.15
N ASP A 508 16.93 11.78 -10.93
CA ASP A 508 18.15 11.10 -10.50
C ASP A 508 18.27 9.73 -11.20
N GLU A 509 19.09 9.68 -12.26
CA GLU A 509 19.29 8.47 -13.06
C GLU A 509 19.94 7.32 -12.27
N ALA A 510 20.69 7.61 -11.19
CA ALA A 510 21.29 6.58 -10.35
C ALA A 510 20.23 5.90 -9.47
N ALA A 511 19.31 6.69 -8.90
CA ALA A 511 18.15 6.15 -8.19
C ALA A 511 17.26 5.33 -9.15
N MET A 512 16.99 5.85 -10.34
CA MET A 512 16.24 5.11 -11.37
C MET A 512 16.90 3.76 -11.71
N ALA A 513 18.21 3.73 -11.93
CA ALA A 513 18.93 2.49 -12.22
C ALA A 513 18.87 1.48 -11.06
N ARG A 514 18.97 1.93 -9.80
CA ARG A 514 18.80 1.06 -8.62
C ARG A 514 17.39 0.50 -8.51
N GLY A 515 16.38 1.34 -8.75
CA GLY A 515 14.99 0.94 -8.70
C GLY A 515 14.66 -0.11 -9.77
N VAL A 516 15.12 0.10 -11.01
CA VAL A 516 14.99 -0.88 -12.11
C VAL A 516 15.71 -2.18 -11.76
N LYS A 517 16.95 -2.12 -11.27
CA LYS A 517 17.71 -3.31 -10.90
C LYS A 517 17.00 -4.12 -9.81
N THR A 518 16.41 -3.45 -8.84
CA THR A 518 15.64 -4.10 -7.77
C THR A 518 14.38 -4.78 -8.31
N LEU A 519 13.68 -4.18 -9.29
CA LEU A 519 12.55 -4.84 -9.95
C LEU A 519 12.98 -6.08 -10.75
N GLN A 520 14.11 -5.99 -11.46
CA GLN A 520 14.68 -7.12 -12.20
C GLN A 520 15.05 -8.27 -11.25
N ASP A 521 15.68 -7.95 -10.12
CA ASP A 521 16.08 -8.90 -9.07
C ASP A 521 14.94 -9.40 -8.19
N PHE A 522 13.75 -8.79 -8.26
CA PHE A 522 12.59 -9.27 -7.53
C PHE A 522 12.34 -10.75 -7.88
N PRO A 523 11.78 -11.58 -6.99
CA PRO A 523 11.48 -12.97 -7.33
C PRO A 523 10.63 -13.12 -8.60
N GLU A 524 10.70 -14.28 -9.27
CA GLU A 524 9.80 -14.59 -10.39
C GLU A 524 8.46 -15.12 -9.85
N PRO A 525 7.32 -14.79 -10.49
CA PRO A 525 6.05 -15.44 -10.21
C PRO A 525 6.04 -16.89 -10.76
N PRO A 526 5.38 -17.87 -10.11
CA PRO A 526 4.59 -17.71 -8.88
C PRO A 526 5.50 -17.49 -7.66
N TYR A 527 5.17 -16.47 -6.87
CA TYR A 527 6.02 -16.01 -5.77
C TYR A 527 5.59 -16.68 -4.47
N TRP A 528 6.30 -17.74 -4.06
CA TRP A 528 5.99 -18.51 -2.85
C TRP A 528 6.82 -18.05 -1.65
N ASP A 529 6.27 -18.20 -0.44
CA ASP A 529 6.94 -17.96 0.84
C ASP A 529 7.96 -19.07 1.21
N PHE A 530 8.88 -19.41 0.30
CA PHE A 530 9.94 -20.36 0.64
C PHE A 530 10.88 -19.78 1.71
N ALA A 531 11.30 -20.62 2.65
CA ALA A 531 12.38 -20.28 3.56
C ALA A 531 13.67 -19.98 2.79
N VAL A 532 14.38 -18.94 3.22
CA VAL A 532 15.67 -18.55 2.67
C VAL A 532 16.65 -18.46 3.83
N GLN A 533 17.72 -19.23 3.75
CA GLN A 533 18.74 -19.33 4.80
C GLN A 533 20.09 -18.95 4.19
N ASN A 534 20.42 -17.66 4.17
CA ASN A 534 21.71 -17.20 3.64
C ASN A 534 22.87 -17.46 4.61
N CYS A 535 22.61 -17.36 5.92
CA CYS A 535 23.60 -17.52 6.98
C CYS A 535 23.12 -18.54 8.02
N PRO A 536 22.92 -19.82 7.66
CA PRO A 536 22.34 -20.82 8.56
C PRO A 536 23.20 -21.13 9.79
N GLU A 537 24.51 -20.90 9.72
CA GLU A 537 25.45 -21.12 10.83
C GLU A 537 25.45 -19.98 11.87
N ALA A 538 24.88 -18.83 11.51
CA ALA A 538 24.80 -17.66 12.38
C ALA A 538 23.59 -17.79 13.32
N VAL A 539 23.79 -18.43 14.47
CA VAL A 539 22.75 -18.63 15.49
C VAL A 539 23.03 -17.75 16.70
N CYS A 540 22.00 -17.04 17.17
CA CYS A 540 22.02 -16.21 18.37
C CYS A 540 20.59 -16.04 18.91
N ASP A 541 20.46 -15.46 20.10
CA ASP A 541 19.17 -15.09 20.70
C ASP A 541 19.29 -13.76 21.49
N CYS A 542 18.23 -13.34 22.18
CA CYS A 542 18.23 -12.11 22.98
C CYS A 542 19.20 -12.14 24.17
N ASP A 543 19.47 -13.33 24.73
CA ASP A 543 20.36 -13.51 25.87
C ASP A 543 21.83 -13.65 25.42
N HIS A 544 22.04 -14.14 24.20
CA HIS A 544 23.33 -14.42 23.57
C HIS A 544 23.37 -13.81 22.18
N THR A 545 23.47 -12.47 22.12
CA THR A 545 23.33 -11.74 20.85
C THR A 545 24.51 -11.93 19.89
N ALA A 546 25.65 -12.45 20.35
CA ALA A 546 26.83 -12.67 19.53
C ALA A 546 26.74 -13.98 18.75
N VAL A 547 27.27 -13.98 17.52
CA VAL A 547 27.43 -15.19 16.69
C VAL A 547 28.88 -15.69 16.75
N GLU A 548 29.08 -16.99 16.55
CA GLU A 548 30.42 -17.59 16.55
C GLU A 548 31.28 -17.13 15.36
N SER A 549 30.66 -16.96 14.19
CA SER A 549 31.27 -16.40 12.98
C SER A 549 30.55 -15.13 12.54
N SER A 550 31.28 -14.03 12.45
CA SER A 550 30.77 -12.76 11.91
C SER A 550 30.83 -12.70 10.37
N GLN A 551 31.27 -13.77 9.71
CA GLN A 551 31.40 -13.84 8.26
C GLN A 551 30.56 -14.98 7.72
N CYS A 552 29.79 -14.66 6.67
CA CYS A 552 28.87 -15.56 6.01
C CYS A 552 29.01 -15.38 4.50
N VAL A 553 28.88 -16.48 3.74
CA VAL A 553 28.75 -16.43 2.29
C VAL A 553 27.34 -16.89 1.96
N ALA A 554 26.53 -15.98 1.44
CA ALA A 554 25.13 -16.22 1.11
C ALA A 554 24.97 -17.27 -0.01
N THR A 555 23.72 -17.67 -0.24
CA THR A 555 23.37 -18.72 -1.21
C THR A 555 23.82 -18.43 -2.65
N ASP A 556 24.02 -17.16 -3.00
CA ASP A 556 24.50 -16.71 -4.31
C ASP A 556 26.00 -16.34 -4.36
N GLY A 557 26.74 -16.60 -3.27
CA GLY A 557 28.14 -16.23 -3.13
C GLY A 557 28.42 -14.83 -2.58
N THR A 558 27.38 -14.03 -2.26
CA THR A 558 27.55 -12.71 -1.64
C THR A 558 28.18 -12.84 -0.25
N ALA A 559 29.29 -12.13 -0.01
CA ALA A 559 29.88 -12.06 1.32
C ALA A 559 29.06 -11.11 2.21
N LEU A 560 28.70 -11.58 3.40
CA LEU A 560 27.90 -10.86 4.39
C LEU A 560 28.63 -10.82 5.73
N THR A 561 28.58 -9.66 6.38
CA THR A 561 29.10 -9.44 7.72
C THR A 561 27.97 -9.54 8.73
N VAL A 562 27.93 -10.63 9.49
CA VAL A 562 26.89 -10.88 10.48
C VAL A 562 27.18 -10.11 11.76
N LEU A 563 26.21 -9.29 12.21
CA LEU A 563 26.32 -8.46 13.41
C LEU A 563 25.76 -9.11 14.68
N GLY A 564 25.06 -10.24 14.53
CA GLY A 564 24.37 -10.94 15.61
C GLY A 564 22.91 -10.50 15.78
N CYS A 565 22.29 -10.94 16.87
CA CYS A 565 20.87 -10.73 17.21
C CYS A 565 20.66 -9.36 17.87
N VAL A 566 21.13 -8.33 17.17
CA VAL A 566 21.16 -6.93 17.63
C VAL A 566 20.16 -6.06 16.87
N GLY A 567 19.38 -6.66 15.97
CA GLY A 567 18.27 -6.02 15.29
C GLY A 567 17.07 -5.78 16.20
N ARG A 568 16.04 -5.14 15.64
CA ARG A 568 14.73 -5.02 16.30
C ARG A 568 14.22 -6.43 16.66
N ASN A 569 13.60 -6.58 17.83
CA ASN A 569 13.11 -7.88 18.33
C ASN A 569 14.21 -8.97 18.39
N CYS A 570 15.46 -8.58 18.62
CA CYS A 570 16.62 -9.47 18.60
C CYS A 570 16.83 -10.18 17.26
N ASP A 571 16.38 -9.60 16.15
CA ASP A 571 16.65 -10.15 14.82
C ASP A 571 18.16 -10.28 14.58
N LEU A 572 18.55 -11.44 14.02
CA LEU A 572 19.83 -11.61 13.38
C LEU A 572 19.91 -10.67 12.16
N ILE A 573 20.92 -9.79 12.13
CA ILE A 573 21.11 -8.87 11.02
C ILE A 573 22.55 -8.87 10.49
N THR A 574 22.72 -8.41 9.26
CA THR A 574 24.00 -8.14 8.61
C THR A 574 24.33 -6.65 8.58
N GLU A 575 25.59 -6.32 8.33
CA GLU A 575 26.03 -4.94 8.10
C GLU A 575 25.52 -4.44 6.74
N GLU A 576 25.58 -5.30 5.72
CA GLU A 576 25.14 -5.03 4.37
C GLU A 576 23.65 -5.37 4.19
N PRO A 577 22.91 -4.61 3.35
CA PRO A 577 21.55 -4.99 2.99
C PRO A 577 21.56 -6.26 2.12
N ILE A 578 20.60 -7.14 2.34
CA ILE A 578 20.44 -8.39 1.59
C ILE A 578 19.94 -8.07 0.17
N PRO A 579 20.67 -8.47 -0.89
CA PRO A 579 20.23 -8.28 -2.27
C PRO A 579 18.84 -8.89 -2.51
N MET A 580 17.97 -8.20 -3.26
CA MET A 580 16.58 -8.61 -3.47
C MET A 580 16.45 -10.07 -3.97
N LYS A 581 17.35 -10.52 -4.87
CA LYS A 581 17.36 -11.89 -5.42
C LYS A 581 17.54 -13.01 -4.39
N ILE A 582 18.16 -12.72 -3.25
CA ILE A 582 18.39 -13.69 -2.16
C ILE A 582 17.75 -13.22 -0.85
N ARG A 583 16.91 -12.19 -0.90
CA ARG A 583 16.22 -11.67 0.28
C ARG A 583 15.20 -12.72 0.74
N PRO A 584 15.08 -12.95 2.06
CA PRO A 584 13.98 -13.74 2.57
C PRO A 584 12.63 -13.24 2.06
N THR A 585 11.74 -14.18 1.80
CA THR A 585 10.44 -13.87 1.20
C THR A 585 9.60 -13.04 2.17
N SER A 586 8.77 -12.16 1.61
CA SER A 586 7.89 -11.30 2.39
C SER A 586 6.64 -11.00 1.59
N ASN A 587 5.50 -10.99 2.28
CA ASN A 587 4.25 -10.50 1.68
C ASN A 587 4.27 -8.98 1.47
N TYR A 588 5.22 -8.28 2.10
CA TYR A 588 5.39 -6.85 1.96
C TYR A 588 6.84 -6.42 2.30
N HIS A 589 7.71 -6.35 1.29
CA HIS A 589 9.14 -6.11 1.46
C HIS A 589 9.46 -4.75 2.09
N TRP A 590 8.61 -3.75 1.93
CA TRP A 590 8.91 -2.40 2.41
C TRP A 590 8.84 -2.25 3.93
N ARG A 591 8.14 -3.16 4.62
CA ARG A 591 8.12 -3.22 6.11
C ARG A 591 9.09 -4.24 6.68
N SER A 592 9.62 -5.14 5.86
CA SER A 592 10.56 -6.17 6.28
C SER A 592 11.96 -5.58 6.46
N ASN A 593 12.71 -6.14 7.41
CA ASN A 593 14.08 -5.72 7.64
C ASN A 593 14.99 -6.19 6.48
N PRO A 594 15.54 -5.29 5.65
CA PRO A 594 16.34 -5.66 4.49
C PRO A 594 17.73 -6.17 4.88
N PHE A 595 18.10 -6.15 6.16
CA PHE A 595 19.37 -6.68 6.69
C PHE A 595 19.22 -8.06 7.32
N LYS A 596 18.02 -8.65 7.31
CA LYS A 596 17.79 -9.97 7.90
C LYS A 596 18.21 -11.06 6.89
N PRO A 597 19.31 -11.81 7.13
CA PRO A 597 19.84 -12.74 6.14
C PRO A 597 19.02 -14.04 6.04
N ASN A 598 18.27 -14.38 7.08
CA ASN A 598 17.52 -15.63 7.17
C ASN A 598 16.04 -15.32 7.38
N GLY A 599 15.16 -16.03 6.69
CA GLY A 599 13.73 -15.98 6.98
C GLY A 599 13.09 -17.34 6.82
N ASP A 600 12.00 -17.48 7.55
CA ASP A 600 11.18 -18.67 7.58
C ASP A 600 10.22 -18.70 6.39
N GLY A 601 9.51 -19.81 6.26
CA GLY A 601 8.61 -20.04 5.16
C GLY A 601 8.52 -21.52 4.84
N ASN A 602 7.32 -22.00 4.53
CA ASN A 602 7.10 -23.40 4.17
C ASN A 602 6.77 -23.57 2.68
N GLY A 603 6.75 -22.47 1.93
CA GLY A 603 6.39 -22.44 0.52
C GLY A 603 4.89 -22.60 0.26
N SER A 604 4.03 -22.70 1.28
CA SER A 604 2.59 -22.89 1.10
C SER A 604 1.86 -21.62 0.66
N THR A 605 2.38 -20.44 0.97
CA THR A 605 1.70 -19.17 0.70
C THR A 605 2.13 -18.59 -0.63
N LEU A 606 1.16 -18.34 -1.51
CA LEU A 606 1.32 -17.61 -2.75
C LEU A 606 1.19 -16.12 -2.48
N LEU A 607 2.32 -15.41 -2.55
CA LEU A 607 2.43 -14.00 -2.26
C LEU A 607 2.09 -13.16 -3.49
N PRO A 608 1.37 -12.03 -3.32
CA PRO A 608 0.86 -11.25 -4.43
C PRO A 608 1.91 -10.38 -5.15
N GLY A 609 3.10 -10.21 -4.56
CA GLY A 609 4.14 -9.32 -5.10
C GLY A 609 3.69 -7.86 -5.20
N VAL A 610 2.87 -7.39 -4.26
CA VAL A 610 2.29 -6.05 -4.31
C VAL A 610 3.36 -4.96 -4.39
N ASP A 611 4.50 -5.11 -3.69
CA ASP A 611 5.64 -4.18 -3.72
C ASP A 611 6.19 -4.00 -5.14
N PHE A 612 6.26 -5.09 -5.91
CA PHE A 612 6.68 -5.06 -7.31
C PHE A 612 5.65 -4.32 -8.16
N ARG A 613 4.37 -4.70 -8.02
CA ARG A 613 3.27 -4.20 -8.88
C ARG A 613 3.15 -2.68 -8.80
N ILE A 614 3.02 -2.14 -7.59
CA ILE A 614 2.89 -0.70 -7.40
C ILE A 614 4.12 0.06 -7.87
N ALA A 615 5.34 -0.42 -7.59
CA ALA A 615 6.56 0.27 -7.99
C ALA A 615 6.67 0.31 -9.53
N TYR A 616 6.37 -0.81 -10.18
CA TYR A 616 6.35 -0.92 -11.63
C TYR A 616 5.30 0.02 -12.26
N TRP A 617 4.04 -0.08 -11.84
CA TRP A 617 2.96 0.71 -12.47
C TRP A 617 3.03 2.19 -12.14
N THR A 618 3.44 2.58 -10.92
CA THR A 618 3.64 3.99 -10.57
C THR A 618 4.72 4.63 -11.45
N ALA A 619 5.82 3.91 -11.70
CA ALA A 619 6.89 4.43 -12.55
C ALA A 619 6.53 4.39 -14.05
N ARG A 620 5.74 3.40 -14.50
CA ARG A 620 5.13 3.42 -15.84
C ARG A 620 4.08 4.51 -16.01
N TRP A 621 3.49 5.01 -14.92
CA TRP A 621 2.47 6.07 -14.94
C TRP A 621 3.08 7.48 -14.85
N THR A 622 4.19 7.64 -14.12
CA THR A 622 4.81 8.95 -13.91
C THR A 622 5.53 9.45 -15.16
N ARG A 623 5.00 10.53 -15.75
CA ARG A 623 5.46 11.13 -17.01
C ARG A 623 6.72 11.97 -16.82
N ARG A 624 7.75 11.77 -17.63
CA ARG A 624 8.95 12.61 -17.73
C ARG A 624 8.69 13.81 -18.64
N SER A 625 9.41 14.91 -18.42
CA SER A 625 9.50 15.99 -19.41
C SER A 625 10.26 15.47 -20.64
N LEU A 626 9.80 15.87 -21.84
CA LEU A 626 10.49 15.59 -23.10
C LEU A 626 11.86 16.28 -23.18
#